data_AF-A0A959FID1-F1
#
_entry.id   AF-A0A959FID1-F1
#
_cell.length_a   1.000
_cell.length_b   1.000
_cell.length_c   1.000
_cell.angle_alpha   90.00
_cell.angle_beta   90.00
_cell.angle_gamma   90.00
#
_symmetry.space_group_name_H-M   'P 1'
#
loop_
_entity.id
_entity.type
_entity.pdbx_description
1 polymer ?
#
loop_
_entity_poly.entity_id
_entity_poly.type
_entity_poly.pdbx_seq_one_letter_code
_entity_poly.pdbx_strand_id
1 'polypeptide(L)'
;MTNQQFAWQLLIVTALTAAGIWGLLQVPQVQPYGTVGWISLGGFALLSVLLFWAGKRAAMSSNKNDFTSTVLGATMGKMFLAVIIIYAYIQLAEPTDKLFVLPFLGVYLVYTIFEVYFMMRLGRMNT
;
A
#
# COMPACT_ATOMS: atom_id res chain seq x y z
N MET A 1 18.76 -2.61 -0.37
CA MET A 1 17.81 -3.50 -1.08
C MET A 1 17.92 -3.20 -2.56
N THR A 2 18.12 -4.20 -3.41
CA THR A 2 18.26 -3.98 -4.86
C THR A 2 16.89 -3.80 -5.53
N ASN A 3 16.86 -3.16 -6.70
CA ASN A 3 15.62 -2.95 -7.46
C ASN A 3 14.93 -4.28 -7.81
N GLN A 4 15.72 -5.31 -8.15
CA GLN A 4 15.21 -6.64 -8.46
C GLN A 4 14.60 -7.33 -7.24
N GLN A 5 15.24 -7.21 -6.07
CA GLN A 5 14.68 -7.73 -4.82
C GLN A 5 13.36 -7.05 -4.47
N PHE A 6 13.27 -5.72 -4.66
CA PHE A 6 12.03 -4.99 -4.46
C PHE A 6 10.92 -5.44 -5.39
N ALA A 7 11.19 -5.53 -6.70
CA ALA A 7 10.20 -5.96 -7.68
C ALA A 7 9.66 -7.36 -7.36
N TRP A 8 10.54 -8.31 -7.01
CA TRP A 8 10.11 -9.65 -6.61
C TRP A 8 9.27 -9.67 -5.34
N GLN A 9 9.68 -8.94 -4.30
CA GLN A 9 8.91 -8.87 -3.07
C GLN A 9 7.56 -8.19 -3.28
N LEU A 10 7.51 -7.10 -4.07
CA LEU A 10 6.27 -6.44 -4.44
C LEU A 10 5.35 -7.41 -5.19
N LEU A 11 5.85 -8.13 -6.21
CA LEU A 11 5.05 -9.10 -6.96
C LEU A 11 4.47 -10.19 -6.05
N ILE A 12 5.28 -10.75 -5.14
CA ILE A 12 4.82 -11.78 -4.20
C ILE A 12 3.74 -11.20 -3.28
N VAL A 13 3.98 -10.03 -2.68
CA VAL A 13 3.01 -9.38 -1.78
C VAL A 13 1.72 -9.05 -2.53
N THR A 14 1.81 -8.50 -3.74
CA THR A 14 0.66 -8.20 -4.59
C THR A 14 -0.11 -9.47 -4.95
N ALA A 15 0.57 -10.56 -5.33
CA ALA A 15 -0.07 -11.84 -5.66
C ALA A 15 -0.76 -12.47 -4.44
N LEU A 16 -0.11 -12.48 -3.27
CA LEU A 16 -0.69 -12.96 -2.03
C LEU A 16 -1.90 -12.13 -1.60
N THR A 17 -1.81 -10.80 -1.73
CA THR A 17 -2.92 -9.90 -1.41
C THR A 17 -4.08 -10.09 -2.37
N ALA A 18 -3.80 -10.25 -3.67
CA ALA A 18 -4.81 -10.57 -4.69
C ALA A 18 -5.51 -11.90 -4.39
N ALA A 19 -4.77 -12.93 -4.01
CA ALA A 19 -5.35 -14.21 -3.59
C ALA A 19 -6.20 -14.07 -2.32
N GLY A 20 -5.76 -13.26 -1.36
CA GLY A 20 -6.53 -12.93 -0.14
C GLY A 20 -7.84 -12.20 -0.44
N ILE A 21 -7.81 -11.20 -1.34
CA ILE A 21 -9.02 -10.53 -1.83
C ILE A 21 -9.93 -11.55 -2.51
N TRP A 22 -9.40 -12.35 -3.43
CA TRP A 22 -10.19 -13.36 -4.14
C TRP A 22 -10.86 -14.37 -3.19
N GLY A 23 -10.17 -14.79 -2.13
CA GLY A 23 -10.73 -15.63 -1.07
C GLY A 23 -11.83 -14.92 -0.26
N LEU A 24 -11.63 -13.64 0.09
CA LEU A 24 -12.66 -12.84 0.77
C LEU A 24 -13.92 -12.65 -0.08
N LEU A 25 -13.77 -12.54 -1.40
CA LEU A 25 -14.90 -12.37 -2.33
C LEU A 25 -15.75 -13.64 -2.51
N GLN A 26 -15.30 -14.80 -2.01
CA GLN A 26 -16.14 -16.00 -1.94
C GLN A 26 -17.24 -15.87 -0.87
N VAL A 27 -17.12 -14.91 0.05
CA VAL A 27 -18.12 -14.65 1.09
C VAL A 27 -19.23 -13.76 0.53
N PRO A 28 -20.51 -14.18 0.54
CA PRO A 28 -21.61 -13.43 -0.08
C PRO A 28 -21.77 -11.99 0.41
N GLN A 29 -21.44 -11.75 1.68
CA GLN A 29 -21.53 -10.43 2.31
C GLN A 29 -20.43 -9.46 1.85
N VAL A 30 -19.31 -9.96 1.31
CA VAL A 30 -18.14 -9.15 0.92
C VAL A 30 -17.96 -9.10 -0.60
N GLN A 31 -18.58 -10.04 -1.32
CA GLN A 31 -18.53 -10.17 -2.78
C GLN A 31 -18.82 -8.86 -3.54
N PRO A 32 -19.81 -8.02 -3.16
CA PRO A 32 -20.07 -6.76 -3.85
C PRO A 32 -18.93 -5.72 -3.72
N TYR A 33 -18.08 -5.87 -2.71
CA TYR A 33 -17.00 -4.93 -2.38
C TYR A 33 -15.68 -5.28 -3.06
N GLY A 34 -15.68 -6.16 -4.08
CA GLY A 34 -14.47 -6.50 -4.84
C GLY A 34 -13.80 -5.29 -5.48
N THR A 35 -14.58 -4.35 -6.00
CA THR A 35 -14.08 -3.16 -6.68
C THR A 35 -13.17 -2.32 -5.78
N VAL A 36 -13.55 -2.07 -4.52
CA VAL A 36 -12.71 -1.30 -3.59
C VAL A 36 -11.42 -2.04 -3.25
N GLY A 37 -11.48 -3.37 -3.11
CA GLY A 37 -10.31 -4.20 -2.86
C GLY A 37 -9.28 -4.14 -3.99
N TRP A 38 -9.72 -4.31 -5.24
CA TRP A 38 -8.84 -4.25 -6.41
C TRP A 38 -8.26 -2.85 -6.65
N ILE A 39 -9.07 -1.80 -6.52
CA ILE A 39 -8.61 -0.41 -6.63
C ILE A 39 -7.58 -0.12 -5.55
N SER A 40 -7.82 -0.56 -4.31
CA SER A 40 -6.88 -0.41 -3.20
C SER A 40 -5.56 -1.12 -3.51
N LEU A 41 -5.61 -2.36 -3.98
CA LEU A 41 -4.41 -3.12 -4.32
C LEU A 41 -3.57 -2.39 -5.36
N GLY A 42 -4.19 -1.89 -6.43
CA GLY A 42 -3.49 -1.10 -7.45
C GLY A 42 -2.91 0.21 -6.89
N GLY A 43 -3.70 0.95 -6.12
CA GLY A 43 -3.28 2.22 -5.52
C GLY A 43 -2.09 2.06 -4.56
N PHE A 44 -2.16 1.12 -3.62
CA PHE A 44 -1.08 0.88 -2.66
C PHE A 44 0.16 0.25 -3.32
N ALA A 45 -0.01 -0.60 -4.33
CA ALA A 45 1.13 -1.10 -5.11
C ALA A 45 1.87 0.02 -5.81
N LEU A 46 1.15 0.93 -6.47
CA LEU A 46 1.72 2.09 -7.15
C LEU A 46 2.42 3.01 -6.13
N LEU A 47 1.76 3.30 -5.01
CA LEU A 47 2.35 4.09 -3.94
C LEU A 47 3.65 3.46 -3.44
N SER A 48 3.67 2.15 -3.17
CA SER A 48 4.87 1.44 -2.74
C SER A 48 6.04 1.57 -3.74
N VAL A 49 5.76 1.56 -5.05
CA VAL A 49 6.79 1.81 -6.08
C VAL A 49 7.36 3.23 -5.96
N LEU A 50 6.49 4.25 -5.84
CA LEU A 50 6.92 5.64 -5.67
C LEU A 50 7.76 5.80 -4.40
N LEU A 51 7.32 5.20 -3.31
CA LEU A 51 8.01 5.24 -2.02
C LEU A 51 9.36 4.54 -2.06
N PHE A 52 9.50 3.40 -2.75
CA PHE A 52 10.78 2.74 -2.89
C PHE A 52 11.82 3.63 -3.58
N TRP A 53 11.42 4.32 -4.66
CA TRP A 53 12.31 5.22 -5.39
C TRP A 53 12.66 6.46 -4.56
N ALA A 54 11.67 7.07 -3.91
CA ALA A 54 11.88 8.20 -3.01
C ALA A 54 12.81 7.82 -1.84
N GLY A 55 12.54 6.68 -1.18
CA GLY A 55 13.33 6.16 -0.07
C GLY A 55 14.76 5.80 -0.46
N LYS A 56 14.96 5.21 -1.65
CA LYS A 56 16.30 4.91 -2.17
C LYS A 56 17.11 6.20 -2.43
N ARG A 57 16.47 7.21 -3.05
CA ARG A 57 17.08 8.51 -3.28
C ARG A 57 17.44 9.21 -1.96
N ALA A 58 16.53 9.17 -0.99
CA ALA A 58 16.72 9.78 0.32
C ALA A 58 17.80 9.07 1.15
N ALA A 59 17.92 7.73 1.04
CA ALA A 59 19.01 6.99 1.64
C ALA A 59 20.36 7.42 1.04
N MET A 60 20.49 7.60 -0.27
CA MET A 60 21.78 8.06 -0.83
C MET A 60 22.10 9.55 -0.56
N SER A 61 21.21 10.29 0.11
CA SER A 61 21.45 11.70 0.45
C SER A 61 22.43 11.83 1.63
N SER A 62 23.29 12.85 1.57
CA SER A 62 24.17 13.21 2.68
C SER A 62 23.41 13.78 3.88
N ASN A 63 22.19 14.26 3.67
CA ASN A 63 21.35 14.81 4.71
C ASN A 63 20.51 13.72 5.39
N LYS A 64 20.81 13.43 6.66
CA LYS A 64 20.07 12.44 7.47
C LYS A 64 18.58 12.77 7.62
N ASN A 65 18.18 14.04 7.48
CA ASN A 65 16.78 14.44 7.59
C ASN A 65 15.93 14.02 6.37
N ASP A 66 16.54 13.85 5.19
CA ASP A 66 15.80 13.54 3.96
C ASP A 66 15.10 12.18 4.04
N PHE A 67 15.73 11.21 4.71
CA PHE A 67 15.13 9.89 4.93
C PHE A 67 13.90 10.00 5.85
N THR A 68 14.02 10.72 6.97
CA THR A 68 12.90 10.97 7.89
C THR A 68 11.75 11.72 7.20
N SER A 69 12.05 12.76 6.43
CA SER A 69 11.06 13.50 5.66
C SER A 69 10.37 12.63 4.61
N THR A 70 11.09 11.68 4.00
CA THR A 70 10.51 10.73 3.04
C THR A 70 9.56 9.75 3.72
N VAL A 71 9.90 9.24 4.91
CA VAL A 71 9.01 8.37 5.70
C VAL A 71 7.76 9.13 6.15
N LEU A 72 7.91 10.39 6.56
CA LEU A 72 6.76 11.23 6.91
C LEU A 72 5.87 11.49 5.69
N GLY A 73 6.47 11.85 4.55
CA GLY A 73 5.78 12.03 3.28
C GLY A 73 5.06 10.75 2.81
N ALA A 74 5.66 9.58 3.03
CA ALA A 74 5.03 8.29 2.77
C ALA A 74 3.77 8.09 3.61
N THR A 75 3.86 8.41 4.90
CA THR A 75 2.75 8.30 5.84
C THR A 75 1.62 9.27 5.49
N MET A 76 1.94 10.49 5.06
CA MET A 76 0.91 11.43 4.60
C MET A 76 0.29 10.97 3.28
N GLY A 77 1.12 10.57 2.31
CA GLY A 77 0.67 10.12 0.99
C GLY A 77 -0.30 8.95 1.08
N LYS A 78 -0.03 7.96 1.95
CA LYS A 78 -0.95 6.84 2.15
C LYS A 78 -2.26 7.26 2.83
N MET A 79 -2.23 8.21 3.76
CA MET A 79 -3.45 8.71 4.39
C MET A 79 -4.33 9.43 3.36
N PHE A 80 -3.74 10.27 2.51
CA PHE A 80 -4.46 10.90 1.40
C PHE A 80 -5.02 9.89 0.42
N LEU A 81 -4.23 8.89 0.01
CA LEU A 81 -4.68 7.84 -0.89
C LEU A 81 -5.85 7.05 -0.29
N ALA A 82 -5.78 6.72 1.00
CA ALA A 82 -6.85 6.06 1.73
C ALA A 82 -8.15 6.87 1.69
N VAL A 83 -8.08 8.17 1.99
CA VAL A 83 -9.23 9.07 1.94
C VAL A 83 -9.81 9.15 0.52
N ILE A 84 -8.96 9.32 -0.50
CA ILE A 84 -9.40 9.40 -1.90
C ILE A 84 -10.14 8.13 -2.33
N ILE A 85 -9.58 6.95 -2.03
CA ILE A 85 -10.18 5.67 -2.41
C ILE A 85 -11.51 5.46 -1.71
N ILE A 86 -11.58 5.69 -0.39
CA ILE A 86 -12.82 5.52 0.37
C ILE A 86 -13.88 6.51 -0.10
N TYR A 87 -13.52 7.80 -0.25
CA TYR A 87 -14.45 8.83 -0.67
C TYR A 87 -14.98 8.57 -2.08
N ALA A 88 -14.10 8.25 -3.03
CA ALA A 88 -14.50 7.88 -4.39
C ALA A 88 -15.42 6.64 -4.38
N TYR A 89 -15.13 5.65 -3.53
CA TYR A 89 -15.94 4.45 -3.42
C TYR A 89 -17.35 4.73 -2.90
N ILE A 90 -17.48 5.55 -1.84
CA ILE A 90 -18.79 5.93 -1.28
C ILE A 90 -19.64 6.65 -2.34
N GLN A 91 -19.04 7.56 -3.10
CA GLN A 91 -19.76 8.35 -4.12
C GLN A 91 -20.17 7.54 -5.36
N LEU A 92 -19.41 6.50 -5.71
CA LEU A 92 -19.65 5.73 -6.94
C LEU A 92 -20.49 4.46 -6.71
N ALA A 93 -20.34 3.83 -5.56
CA ALA A 93 -20.92 2.51 -5.29
C ALA A 93 -22.05 2.53 -4.26
N GLU A 94 -22.29 3.67 -3.59
CA GLU A 94 -23.34 3.86 -2.56
C GLU A 94 -23.52 2.62 -1.67
N PRO A 95 -22.46 2.18 -0.95
CA PRO A 95 -22.48 0.92 -0.25
C PRO A 95 -23.56 0.93 0.84
N THR A 96 -24.43 -0.08 0.85
CA THR A 96 -25.51 -0.22 1.83
C THR A 96 -24.98 -0.47 3.24
N ASP A 97 -23.81 -1.12 3.35
CA ASP A 97 -23.19 -1.48 4.62
C ASP A 97 -21.70 -1.12 4.67
N LYS A 98 -21.14 -1.01 5.88
CA LYS A 98 -19.72 -0.64 6.11
C LYS A 98 -18.73 -1.79 5.87
N LEU A 99 -19.19 -2.93 5.36
CA LEU A 99 -18.36 -4.12 5.14
C LEU A 99 -17.31 -3.94 4.03
N PHE A 100 -17.49 -2.94 3.15
CA PHE A 100 -16.48 -2.57 2.14
C PHE A 100 -15.13 -2.17 2.75
N VAL A 101 -15.13 -1.75 4.02
CA VAL A 101 -13.91 -1.37 4.74
C VAL A 101 -13.01 -2.59 4.94
N LEU A 102 -13.54 -3.81 4.98
CA LEU A 102 -12.78 -5.02 5.26
C LEU A 102 -11.72 -5.36 4.17
N PRO A 103 -12.08 -5.48 2.87
CA PRO A 103 -11.08 -5.67 1.82
C PRO A 103 -10.12 -4.48 1.70
N PHE A 104 -10.60 -3.24 1.92
CA PHE A 104 -9.76 -2.05 1.96
C PHE A 104 -8.70 -2.11 3.07
N LEU A 105 -9.12 -2.37 4.32
CA LEU A 105 -8.23 -2.45 5.49
C LEU A 105 -7.24 -3.60 5.35
N GLY A 106 -7.67 -4.75 4.79
CA GLY A 106 -6.79 -5.87 4.53
C GLY A 106 -5.62 -5.48 3.63
N VAL A 107 -5.90 -4.83 2.50
CA VAL A 107 -4.85 -4.30 1.60
C VAL A 107 -4.00 -3.26 2.31
N TYR A 108 -4.63 -2.29 2.98
CA TYR A 108 -3.93 -1.23 3.69
C TYR A 108 -2.92 -1.78 4.69
N LEU A 109 -3.29 -2.77 5.50
CA LEU A 109 -2.41 -3.35 6.51
C LEU A 109 -1.25 -4.12 5.88
N VAL A 110 -1.52 -4.96 4.89
CA VAL A 110 -0.47 -5.74 4.21
C VAL A 110 0.57 -4.82 3.57
N TYR A 111 0.12 -3.80 2.83
CA TYR A 111 1.04 -2.84 2.22
C TYR A 111 1.72 -1.95 3.26
N THR A 112 1.08 -1.62 4.37
CA THR A 112 1.74 -0.88 5.48
C THR A 112 2.90 -1.67 6.06
N ILE A 113 2.71 -2.96 6.34
CA ILE A 113 3.77 -3.84 6.84
C ILE A 113 4.91 -3.92 5.83
N PHE A 114 4.57 -4.10 4.55
CA PHE A 114 5.55 -4.17 3.47
C PHE A 114 6.35 -2.86 3.32
N GLU A 115 5.67 -1.70 3.33
CA GLU A 115 6.27 -0.37 3.26
C GLU A 115 7.26 -0.13 4.39
N VAL A 116 6.85 -0.40 5.62
CA VAL A 116 7.71 -0.27 6.80
C VAL A 116 8.91 -1.22 6.70
N TYR A 117 8.71 -2.46 6.26
CA TYR A 117 9.79 -3.44 6.09
C TYR A 117 10.86 -2.95 5.11
N PHE A 118 10.49 -2.55 3.89
CA PHE A 118 11.49 -2.13 2.91
C PHE A 118 12.11 -0.77 3.26
N MET A 119 11.35 0.14 3.86
CA MET A 119 11.88 1.43 4.33
C MET A 119 12.93 1.23 5.42
N MET A 120 12.66 0.42 6.44
CA MET A 120 13.65 0.09 7.47
C MET A 120 14.92 -0.52 6.86
N ARG A 121 14.78 -1.37 5.85
CA ARG A 121 15.91 -1.99 5.16
C ARG A 121 16.72 -1.00 4.33
N LEU A 122 16.07 0.01 3.73
CA LEU A 122 16.75 1.11 3.02
C LEU A 122 17.47 2.04 4.00
N GLY A 123 16.84 2.40 5.12
CA GLY A 123 17.43 3.28 6.14
C GLY A 123 18.69 2.72 6.79
N ARG A 124 18.79 1.39 6.95
CA ARG A 124 19.99 0.70 7.46
C ARG A 124 21.17 0.70 6.49
N MET A 125 21.00 1.08 5.23
CA MET A 125 22.13 1.23 4.30
C MET A 125 22.97 2.49 4.58
N ASN A 126 22.48 3.41 5.42
CA ASN A 126 23.11 4.68 5.77
C ASN A 126 23.84 4.69 7.12
N THR A 127 23.84 3.57 7.84
CA THR A 127 24.49 3.40 9.14
C THR A 127 25.56 2.33 9.02
#